data_AF-A0A933ZM07-F1
#
_entry.id   AF-A0A933ZM07-F1
#
_cell.length_a   1.000
_cell.length_b   1.000
_cell.length_c   1.000
_cell.angle_alpha   90.00
_cell.angle_beta   90.00
_cell.angle_gamma   90.00
#
_symmetry.space_group_name_H-M   'P 1'
#
loop_
_entity.id
_entity.type
_entity.pdbx_description
1 polymer ?
#
loop_
_entity_poly.entity_id
_entity_poly.type
_entity_poly.pdbx_seq_one_letter_code
_entity_poly.pdbx_strand_id
1 'polypeptide(L)'
;MGFWDKVKAFFVGPPAEPSVADDDSESGSSPPPAKGSRSSTQAPRAPSRAAESAPPQSADSFAAGEILGLSAKDMRARALKINPYHTAWIGRIDTIPPQSDERTALIDRGLILRGLLSKSQIDEIHRVGDIWLRHHDAAKLAEAVAAAKAQRAVDDMRARKAEEKRRKKEEAAQRKALRAEQVQRRREEDIVFLGRNVSASLADRRSHVEKLSEAGLPLLATPSDVAKALGITIRQLRWLCFHAEAALKSHYVYFEIPKRTGGTRLLAAPHRHLAQAQRWVLDNILRRISPSEPAHGFVAQRSTVTAAAPHVGMDVVVNLDLKDFFPTITFPRVRGLFKSMGYSPASATVLALLCTECPRTPVDHEGLRYWVAAGERALPQGACTSPAISNLVGRKLDRRLVGMSTKMGWHYTRYADDLTFSAPAGHREAIGILLARVRHILQEEGFQLHPRKQHIQRAARRQQVTGIVVNHKLAVPREEVRRLRAILHNARRTGLAAQNRDDIPHFESWLQGKIAYVQMVDAELGRKLAEQYRALTG
;
A
#
# COMPACT_ATOMS: atom_id res chain seq x y z
N MET A 1 13.07 5.71 -36.31
CA MET A 1 12.05 6.34 -35.44
C MET A 1 12.12 5.71 -34.06
N GLY A 2 12.51 6.49 -33.05
CA GLY A 2 12.84 5.97 -31.73
C GLY A 2 11.62 5.74 -30.86
N PHE A 3 11.71 4.74 -29.99
CA PHE A 3 10.77 4.38 -28.93
C PHE A 3 10.27 5.58 -28.09
N TRP A 4 11.05 6.66 -28.01
CA TRP A 4 10.71 7.89 -27.30
C TRP A 4 9.72 8.83 -28.00
N ASP A 5 9.55 8.72 -29.33
CA ASP A 5 8.58 9.55 -30.07
C ASP A 5 7.14 9.00 -29.90
N LYS A 6 7.00 7.69 -29.67
CA LYS A 6 5.70 7.06 -29.38
C LYS A 6 5.20 7.29 -27.95
N VAL A 7 6.10 7.60 -27.01
CA VAL A 7 5.73 7.88 -25.60
C VAL A 7 5.22 9.32 -25.41
N LYS A 8 5.69 10.29 -26.23
CA LYS A 8 5.22 11.68 -26.16
C LYS A 8 3.82 11.89 -26.73
N ALA A 9 3.39 11.06 -27.70
CA ALA A 9 2.07 11.18 -28.33
C ALA A 9 0.90 10.68 -27.46
N PHE A 10 1.17 9.98 -26.35
CA PHE A 10 0.13 9.39 -25.49
C PHE A 10 -0.26 10.29 -24.30
N PHE A 11 0.48 11.37 -24.02
CA PHE A 11 0.30 12.22 -22.82
C PHE A 11 -0.21 13.64 -23.10
N VAL A 12 -0.49 13.99 -24.35
CA VAL A 12 -1.01 15.32 -24.72
C VAL A 12 -2.48 15.18 -25.10
N GLY A 13 -3.37 15.44 -24.14
CA GLY A 13 -4.78 15.69 -24.42
C GLY A 13 -4.97 17.03 -25.13
N PRO A 14 -6.07 17.23 -25.87
CA PRO A 14 -6.26 18.40 -26.70
C PRO A 14 -6.42 19.68 -25.85
N PRO A 15 -5.93 20.84 -26.32
CA PRO A 15 -6.16 22.11 -25.64
C PRO A 15 -7.61 22.56 -25.83
N ALA A 16 -8.22 23.07 -24.76
CA ALA A 16 -9.49 23.76 -24.79
C ALA A 16 -9.33 25.16 -25.41
N GLU A 17 -10.29 25.54 -26.24
CA GLU A 17 -10.44 26.87 -26.84
C GLU A 17 -10.74 27.94 -25.77
N PRO A 18 -10.24 29.18 -25.92
CA PRO A 18 -10.77 30.33 -25.18
C PRO A 18 -11.90 31.02 -25.94
N SER A 19 -13.02 31.23 -25.25
CA SER A 19 -14.13 32.09 -25.66
C SER A 19 -13.76 33.58 -25.50
N VAL A 20 -14.19 34.37 -26.49
CA VAL A 20 -14.06 35.83 -26.60
C VAL A 20 -15.22 36.55 -25.88
N ALA A 21 -15.01 37.85 -25.61
CA ALA A 21 -15.93 38.94 -25.26
C ALA A 21 -15.99 39.30 -23.76
N ASP A 22 -16.00 40.57 -23.33
CA ASP A 22 -15.84 41.87 -23.97
C ASP A 22 -15.56 42.92 -22.87
N ASP A 23 -15.15 44.11 -23.31
CA ASP A 23 -14.98 45.38 -22.59
C ASP A 23 -15.90 45.63 -21.38
N ASP A 24 -15.36 46.29 -20.34
CA ASP A 24 -15.87 47.61 -19.97
C ASP A 24 -14.95 48.39 -19.02
N SER A 25 -15.14 49.70 -19.10
CA SER A 25 -14.23 50.79 -18.77
C SER A 25 -14.33 51.34 -17.34
N GLU A 26 -13.42 52.29 -17.06
CA GLU A 26 -13.54 53.42 -16.12
C GLU A 26 -13.04 53.32 -14.67
N SER A 27 -11.90 54.00 -14.48
CA SER A 27 -11.71 55.13 -13.56
C SER A 27 -11.24 54.88 -12.12
N GLY A 28 -10.29 55.73 -11.68
CA GLY A 28 -10.33 56.24 -10.31
C GLY A 28 -9.12 56.01 -9.41
N SER A 29 -8.20 56.98 -9.41
CA SER A 29 -7.46 57.52 -8.25
C SER A 29 -6.30 56.72 -7.60
N SER A 30 -5.10 57.31 -7.70
CA SER A 30 -4.03 57.28 -6.67
C SER A 30 -4.25 58.48 -5.70
N PRO A 31 -3.38 58.79 -4.71
CA PRO A 31 -2.25 58.10 -4.03
C PRO A 31 -2.42 58.23 -2.47
N PRO A 32 -1.39 58.22 -1.55
CA PRO A 32 0.06 57.94 -1.65
C PRO A 32 0.60 57.01 -0.52
N PRO A 33 1.93 56.77 -0.48
CA PRO A 33 2.63 56.64 0.79
C PRO A 33 3.70 57.73 0.99
N ALA A 34 3.89 58.07 2.25
CA ALA A 34 4.73 59.16 2.76
C ALA A 34 6.18 58.74 3.03
N LYS A 35 7.08 59.73 2.84
CA LYS A 35 8.31 60.10 3.59
C LYS A 35 9.23 58.95 4.05
N GLY A 36 10.52 58.87 3.69
CA GLY A 36 11.49 59.93 3.46
C GLY A 36 12.52 59.92 4.58
N SER A 37 13.77 59.52 4.29
CA SER A 37 14.92 59.93 5.10
C SER A 37 16.16 59.99 4.22
N ARG A 38 16.73 61.18 4.19
CA ARG A 38 17.93 61.63 3.48
C ARG A 38 19.18 60.98 4.08
N SER A 39 20.15 60.68 3.23
CA SER A 39 21.55 60.99 3.54
C SER A 39 22.35 61.16 2.26
N SER A 40 22.67 62.42 2.02
CA SER A 40 23.63 62.94 1.07
C SER A 40 25.02 62.34 1.28
N THR A 41 25.69 61.91 0.21
CA THR A 41 27.16 61.98 0.16
C THR A 41 27.63 62.16 -1.27
N GLN A 42 27.88 63.43 -1.59
CA GLN A 42 28.92 63.98 -2.47
C GLN A 42 29.26 63.21 -3.76
N ALA A 43 28.79 63.80 -4.87
CA ALA A 43 29.42 63.66 -6.17
C ALA A 43 30.89 64.14 -6.13
N PRO A 44 31.84 63.39 -6.69
CA PRO A 44 33.21 63.88 -6.83
C PRO A 44 33.24 65.04 -7.82
N ARG A 45 33.82 66.15 -7.35
CA ARG A 45 34.09 67.38 -8.09
C ARG A 45 34.80 67.07 -9.41
N ALA A 46 34.35 67.72 -10.47
CA ALA A 46 35.11 67.88 -11.71
C ALA A 46 36.49 68.47 -11.38
N PRO A 47 37.60 67.88 -11.87
CA PRO A 47 38.88 68.54 -11.79
C PRO A 47 38.83 69.81 -12.64
N SER A 48 39.12 70.93 -11.99
CA SER A 48 39.39 72.22 -12.60
C SER A 48 40.37 72.06 -13.76
N ARG A 49 40.05 72.68 -14.90
CA ARG A 49 40.97 72.92 -16.02
C ARG A 49 42.32 73.39 -15.47
N ALA A 50 43.28 72.47 -15.41
CA ALA A 50 44.68 72.85 -15.36
C ALA A 50 44.99 73.48 -16.71
N ALA A 51 45.53 74.69 -16.66
CA ALA A 51 46.00 75.43 -17.82
C ALA A 51 46.82 74.50 -18.71
N GLU A 52 46.44 74.43 -19.99
CA GLU A 52 47.28 73.90 -21.05
C GLU A 52 48.55 74.75 -21.06
N SER A 53 49.60 74.29 -20.37
CA SER A 53 50.95 74.73 -20.67
C SER A 53 51.24 74.20 -22.06
N ALA A 54 51.25 75.10 -23.04
CA ALA A 54 51.78 74.83 -24.36
C ALA A 54 53.10 74.07 -24.23
N PRO A 55 53.30 72.97 -24.96
CA PRO A 55 54.59 72.31 -24.96
C PRO A 55 55.64 73.35 -25.36
N PRO A 56 56.85 73.35 -24.74
CA PRO A 56 57.93 74.14 -25.28
C PRO A 56 58.06 73.72 -26.75
N GLN A 57 57.93 74.67 -27.66
CA GLN A 57 58.38 74.50 -29.03
C GLN A 57 59.90 74.31 -28.94
N SER A 58 60.33 73.10 -28.60
CA SER A 58 61.69 72.65 -28.90
C SER A 58 61.78 72.82 -30.40
N ALA A 59 62.62 73.76 -30.82
CA ALA A 59 62.97 73.97 -32.21
C ALA A 59 63.16 72.59 -32.84
N ASP A 60 62.24 72.24 -33.73
CA ASP A 60 62.21 70.98 -34.42
C ASP A 60 63.52 70.96 -35.23
N SER A 61 64.53 70.26 -34.72
CA SER A 61 65.90 70.27 -35.29
C SER A 61 65.95 69.66 -36.69
N PHE A 62 64.79 69.27 -37.21
CA PHE A 62 64.52 68.63 -38.48
C PHE A 62 63.26 69.19 -39.17
N ALA A 63 62.90 70.45 -38.88
CA ALA A 63 61.78 71.14 -39.52
C ALA A 63 61.81 70.98 -41.04
N ALA A 64 60.64 70.67 -41.61
CA ALA A 64 60.44 70.23 -43.00
C ALA A 64 61.10 71.11 -44.09
N GLY A 65 61.49 72.34 -43.80
CA GLY A 65 62.19 73.24 -44.73
C GLY A 65 63.67 72.90 -44.97
N GLU A 66 64.44 72.48 -43.96
CA GLU A 66 65.90 72.27 -44.11
C GLU A 66 66.23 70.93 -44.77
N ILE A 67 65.38 69.93 -44.61
CA ILE A 67 65.65 68.61 -45.18
C ILE A 67 65.27 68.60 -46.66
N LEU A 68 64.30 69.41 -47.13
CA LEU A 68 63.78 69.44 -48.51
C LEU A 68 64.86 69.64 -49.61
N GLY A 69 66.03 70.19 -49.28
CA GLY A 69 67.16 70.37 -50.20
C GLY A 69 68.14 69.20 -50.34
N LEU A 70 67.99 68.09 -49.59
CA LEU A 70 68.96 66.99 -49.60
C LEU A 70 68.73 65.97 -50.72
N SER A 71 69.79 65.59 -51.44
CA SER A 71 69.75 64.58 -52.51
C SER A 71 69.57 63.16 -51.94
N ALA A 72 69.16 62.20 -52.77
CA ALA A 72 69.06 60.78 -52.40
C ALA A 72 70.38 60.20 -51.85
N LYS A 73 71.53 60.77 -52.25
CA LYS A 73 72.86 60.38 -51.79
C LYS A 73 73.15 60.90 -50.38
N ASP A 74 72.70 62.13 -50.08
CA ASP A 74 72.89 62.77 -48.77
C ASP A 74 72.02 62.17 -47.69
N MET A 75 70.78 61.78 -48.03
CA MET A 75 69.90 61.04 -47.11
C MET A 75 70.49 59.68 -46.73
N ARG A 76 71.09 58.95 -47.68
CA ARG A 76 71.76 57.66 -47.41
C ARG A 76 72.97 57.83 -46.49
N ALA A 77 73.80 58.84 -46.73
CA ALA A 77 74.98 59.13 -45.90
C ALA A 77 74.59 59.50 -44.46
N ARG A 78 73.48 60.22 -44.28
CA ARG A 78 72.95 60.60 -42.97
C ARG A 78 72.33 59.40 -42.24
N ALA A 79 71.56 58.57 -42.93
CA ALA A 79 71.00 57.34 -42.38
C ALA A 79 72.07 56.33 -41.88
N LEU A 80 73.22 56.25 -42.55
CA LEU A 80 74.36 55.39 -42.15
C LEU A 80 75.07 55.86 -40.87
N LYS A 81 74.91 57.13 -40.46
CA LYS A 81 75.50 57.68 -39.23
C LYS A 81 74.61 57.50 -38.00
N ILE A 82 73.34 57.16 -38.18
CA ILE A 82 72.40 56.97 -37.08
C ILE A 82 72.62 55.58 -36.49
N ASN A 83 73.01 55.50 -35.22
CA ASN A 83 73.14 54.23 -34.52
C ASN A 83 71.74 53.68 -34.19
N PRO A 84 71.31 52.56 -34.80
CA PRO A 84 69.97 52.02 -34.66
C PRO A 84 69.73 51.27 -33.34
N TYR A 85 70.64 51.37 -32.36
CA TYR A 85 70.52 50.80 -31.00
C TYR A 85 70.35 51.86 -29.90
N HIS A 86 70.41 53.16 -30.23
CA HIS A 86 70.42 54.25 -29.26
C HIS A 86 69.13 55.09 -29.21
N THR A 87 68.10 54.78 -29.99
CA THR A 87 66.81 55.48 -29.93
C THR A 87 65.84 54.80 -28.94
N ALA A 88 65.10 55.60 -28.16
CA ALA A 88 64.19 55.10 -27.11
C ALA A 88 62.99 54.27 -27.64
N TRP A 89 62.85 54.18 -28.96
CA TRP A 89 61.69 53.62 -29.66
C TRP A 89 61.95 52.24 -30.29
N ILE A 90 63.19 51.74 -30.23
CA ILE A 90 63.56 50.44 -30.79
C ILE A 90 62.87 49.30 -30.02
N GLY A 91 62.26 48.37 -30.76
CA GLY A 91 61.59 47.19 -30.20
C GLY A 91 60.15 47.42 -29.73
N ARG A 92 59.66 48.67 -29.76
CA ARG A 92 58.24 48.96 -29.53
C ARG A 92 57.45 48.70 -30.81
N ILE A 93 56.45 47.84 -30.73
CA ILE A 93 55.56 47.48 -31.85
C ILE A 93 54.22 48.24 -31.73
N ASP A 94 53.92 48.75 -30.53
CA ASP A 94 52.64 49.37 -30.16
C ASP A 94 52.67 50.91 -30.17
N THR A 95 53.77 51.53 -30.63
CA THR A 95 53.97 52.97 -30.56
C THR A 95 54.61 53.50 -31.85
N ILE A 96 54.06 54.58 -32.40
CA ILE A 96 54.66 55.32 -33.52
C ILE A 96 55.66 56.32 -32.94
N PRO A 97 56.96 56.28 -33.30
CA PRO A 97 57.94 57.23 -32.81
C PRO A 97 57.63 58.67 -33.30
N PRO A 98 57.93 59.70 -32.51
CA PRO A 98 57.65 61.09 -32.89
C PRO A 98 58.53 61.57 -34.05
N GLN A 99 58.04 62.55 -34.83
CA GLN A 99 58.78 63.17 -35.94
C GLN A 99 60.11 63.83 -35.51
N SER A 100 60.24 64.18 -34.24
CA SER A 100 61.49 64.71 -33.67
C SER A 100 62.63 63.68 -33.65
N ASP A 101 62.35 62.40 -33.85
CA ASP A 101 63.36 61.35 -33.99
C ASP A 101 63.93 61.33 -35.41
N GLU A 102 65.25 61.53 -35.53
CA GLU A 102 65.94 61.70 -36.82
C GLU A 102 65.75 60.49 -37.76
N ARG A 103 65.66 59.28 -37.21
CA ARG A 103 65.41 58.06 -37.98
C ARG A 103 64.00 58.06 -38.58
N THR A 104 63.01 58.47 -37.79
CA THR A 104 61.60 58.52 -38.20
C THR A 104 61.40 59.57 -39.29
N ALA A 105 61.95 60.77 -39.10
CA ALA A 105 61.93 61.83 -40.11
C ALA A 105 62.55 61.41 -41.46
N LEU A 106 63.63 60.62 -41.44
CA LEU A 106 64.26 60.09 -42.66
C LEU A 106 63.42 59.00 -43.35
N ILE A 107 62.78 58.12 -42.58
CA ILE A 107 61.89 57.08 -43.10
C ILE A 107 60.67 57.73 -43.75
N ASP A 108 60.02 58.66 -43.05
CA ASP A 108 58.85 59.40 -43.53
C ASP A 108 59.13 60.12 -44.84
N ARG A 109 60.29 60.78 -44.90
CA ARG A 109 60.75 61.43 -46.12
C ARG A 109 61.02 60.44 -47.25
N GLY A 110 61.61 59.28 -46.94
CA GLY A 110 61.81 58.20 -47.91
C GLY A 110 60.49 57.66 -48.47
N LEU A 111 59.44 57.60 -47.65
CA LEU A 111 58.10 57.19 -48.05
C LEU A 111 57.44 58.25 -48.95
N ILE A 112 57.58 59.54 -48.64
CA ILE A 112 57.09 60.66 -49.48
C ILE A 112 57.80 60.67 -50.84
N LEU A 113 59.13 60.60 -50.86
CA LEU A 113 59.93 60.68 -52.10
C LEU A 113 59.73 59.49 -53.03
N ARG A 114 59.36 58.32 -52.49
CA ARG A 114 59.00 57.13 -53.27
C ARG A 114 57.53 57.10 -53.67
N GLY A 115 56.75 58.13 -53.31
CA GLY A 115 55.32 58.23 -53.62
C GLY A 115 54.44 57.21 -52.88
N LEU A 116 54.94 56.61 -51.79
CA LEU A 116 54.22 55.60 -51.03
C LEU A 116 53.17 56.20 -50.09
N LEU A 117 53.42 57.42 -49.58
CA LEU A 117 52.49 58.18 -48.74
C LEU A 117 52.57 59.67 -49.09
N SER A 118 51.44 60.37 -48.97
CA SER A 118 51.40 61.82 -49.07
C SER A 118 51.87 62.48 -47.76
N LYS A 119 52.28 63.74 -47.83
CA LYS A 119 52.65 64.52 -46.64
C LYS A 119 51.50 64.58 -45.62
N SER A 120 50.26 64.78 -46.07
CA SER A 120 49.09 64.83 -45.20
C SER A 120 48.81 63.49 -44.50
N GLN A 121 49.07 62.37 -45.18
CA GLN A 121 48.92 61.04 -44.58
C GLN A 121 49.97 60.78 -43.50
N ILE A 122 51.21 61.24 -43.70
CA ILE A 122 52.25 61.15 -42.67
C ILE A 122 51.89 62.01 -41.46
N ASP A 123 51.45 63.25 -41.69
CA ASP A 123 51.01 64.14 -40.59
C ASP A 123 49.84 63.53 -39.81
N GLU A 124 48.92 62.84 -40.47
CA GLU A 124 47.81 62.12 -39.82
C GLU A 124 48.28 60.90 -39.01
N ILE A 125 49.21 60.10 -39.53
CA ILE A 125 49.81 58.95 -38.82
C ILE A 125 50.45 59.42 -37.51
N HIS A 126 51.21 60.50 -37.55
CA HIS A 126 51.86 61.07 -36.36
C HIS A 126 50.86 61.71 -35.41
N ARG A 127 49.83 62.39 -35.91
CA ARG A 127 48.73 62.90 -35.08
C ARG A 127 48.02 61.78 -34.31
N VAL A 128 47.75 60.65 -34.97
CA VAL A 128 47.15 59.46 -34.34
C VAL A 128 48.13 58.83 -33.34
N GLY A 129 49.41 58.75 -33.69
CA GLY A 129 50.48 58.30 -32.79
C GLY A 129 50.59 59.13 -31.51
N ASP A 130 50.53 60.45 -31.62
CA ASP A 130 50.58 61.38 -30.48
C ASP A 130 49.34 61.31 -29.59
N ILE A 131 48.16 61.10 -30.18
CA ILE A 131 46.91 60.87 -29.43
C ILE A 131 47.01 59.55 -28.68
N TRP A 132 47.54 58.51 -29.33
CA TRP A 132 47.78 57.22 -28.70
C TRP A 132 48.76 57.35 -27.54
N LEU A 133 49.93 57.96 -27.72
CA LEU A 133 50.90 58.22 -26.65
C LEU A 133 50.30 58.98 -25.46
N ARG A 134 49.43 59.96 -25.71
CA ARG A 134 48.76 60.74 -24.65
C ARG A 134 47.73 59.95 -23.84
N HIS A 135 47.01 59.02 -24.48
CA HIS A 135 45.85 58.37 -23.86
C HIS A 135 46.02 56.86 -23.64
N HIS A 136 47.08 56.25 -24.16
CA HIS A 136 47.36 54.81 -24.10
C HIS A 136 47.41 54.28 -22.66
N ASP A 137 48.12 54.96 -21.77
CA ASP A 137 48.25 54.52 -20.38
C ASP A 137 46.91 54.62 -19.63
N ALA A 138 46.14 55.68 -19.91
CA ALA A 138 44.80 55.86 -19.38
C ALA A 138 43.82 54.81 -19.91
N ALA A 139 43.92 54.44 -21.19
CA ALA A 139 43.13 53.39 -21.81
C ALA A 139 43.47 52.01 -21.24
N LYS A 140 44.75 51.66 -21.12
CA LYS A 140 45.21 50.40 -20.49
C LYS A 140 44.77 50.32 -19.02
N LEU A 141 44.83 51.41 -18.27
CA LEU A 141 44.34 51.46 -16.88
C LEU A 141 42.82 51.25 -16.83
N ALA A 142 42.06 51.90 -17.72
CA ALA A 142 40.61 51.76 -17.79
C ALA A 142 40.20 50.32 -18.15
N GLU A 143 40.88 49.69 -19.11
CA GLU A 143 40.68 48.28 -19.47
C GLU A 143 40.99 47.34 -18.31
N ALA A 144 42.11 47.55 -17.61
CA ALA A 144 42.48 46.74 -16.44
C ALA A 144 41.46 46.87 -15.30
N VAL A 145 40.98 48.08 -15.04
CA VAL A 145 39.94 48.34 -14.02
C VAL A 145 38.60 47.72 -14.44
N ALA A 146 38.22 47.81 -15.71
CA ALA A 146 37.02 47.18 -16.25
C ALA A 146 37.09 45.64 -16.14
N ALA A 147 38.24 45.05 -16.48
CA ALA A 147 38.48 43.61 -16.35
C ALA A 147 38.42 43.16 -14.88
N ALA A 148 39.03 43.90 -13.95
CA ALA A 148 38.96 43.61 -12.52
C ALA A 148 37.53 43.71 -11.96
N LYS A 149 36.75 44.70 -12.42
CA LYS A 149 35.35 44.86 -12.03
C LYS A 149 34.47 43.75 -12.59
N ALA A 150 34.68 43.34 -13.84
CA ALA A 150 34.00 42.20 -14.45
C ALA A 150 34.31 40.90 -13.70
N GLN A 151 35.58 40.69 -13.33
CA GLN A 151 36.01 39.52 -12.57
C GLN A 151 35.34 39.46 -11.19
N ARG A 152 35.31 40.58 -10.44
CA ARG A 152 34.59 40.68 -9.16
C ARG A 152 33.10 40.37 -9.30
N ALA A 153 32.45 40.89 -10.34
CA ALA A 153 31.03 40.62 -10.57
C ALA A 153 30.76 39.13 -10.88
N VAL A 154 31.67 38.46 -11.59
CA VAL A 154 31.61 37.01 -11.85
C VAL A 154 31.81 36.21 -10.55
N ASP A 155 32.76 36.62 -9.71
CA ASP A 155 33.04 35.95 -8.43
C ASP A 155 31.89 36.12 -7.44
N ASP A 156 31.29 37.31 -7.35
CA ASP A 156 30.06 37.55 -6.57
C ASP A 156 28.89 36.70 -7.07
N MET A 157 28.72 36.58 -8.40
CA MET A 157 27.68 35.71 -8.97
C MET A 157 27.93 34.23 -8.63
N ARG A 158 29.19 33.77 -8.67
CA ARG A 158 29.56 32.41 -8.28
C ARG A 158 29.31 32.16 -6.79
N ALA A 159 29.64 33.14 -5.93
CA ALA A 159 29.38 33.07 -4.50
C ALA A 159 27.88 32.97 -4.19
N ARG A 160 27.05 33.87 -4.77
CA ARG A 160 25.58 33.82 -4.64
C ARG A 160 25.00 32.49 -5.13
N LYS A 161 25.45 31.98 -6.28
CA LYS A 161 25.03 30.66 -6.79
C LYS A 161 25.46 29.52 -5.86
N ALA A 162 26.64 29.60 -5.26
CA ALA A 162 27.11 28.60 -4.30
C ALA A 162 26.27 28.61 -3.01
N GLU A 163 25.94 29.79 -2.49
CA GLU A 163 25.05 29.96 -1.33
C GLU A 163 23.64 29.45 -1.61
N GLU A 164 23.03 29.81 -2.74
CA GLU A 164 21.73 29.29 -3.13
C GLU A 164 21.74 27.77 -3.31
N LYS A 165 22.81 27.22 -3.89
CA LYS A 165 22.99 25.77 -4.03
C LYS A 165 23.12 25.09 -2.66
N ARG A 166 23.82 25.69 -1.70
CA ARG A 166 23.92 25.21 -0.32
C ARG A 166 22.56 25.23 0.37
N ARG A 167 21.83 26.35 0.31
CA ARG A 167 20.47 26.48 0.88
C ARG A 167 19.52 25.43 0.31
N LYS A 168 19.46 25.28 -1.01
CA LYS A 168 18.63 24.24 -1.68
C LYS A 168 19.04 22.82 -1.27
N LYS A 169 20.34 22.56 -1.06
CA LYS A 169 20.84 21.26 -0.61
C LYS A 169 20.43 20.98 0.84
N GLU A 170 20.48 21.98 1.71
CA GLU A 170 20.04 21.90 3.11
C GLU A 170 18.52 21.69 3.20
N GLU A 171 17.72 22.48 2.47
CA GLU A 171 16.26 22.29 2.36
C GLU A 171 15.89 20.90 1.83
N ALA A 172 16.59 20.42 0.79
CA ALA A 172 16.38 19.08 0.26
C ALA A 172 16.75 17.98 1.26
N ALA A 173 17.83 18.17 2.04
CA ALA A 173 18.23 17.25 3.09
C ALA A 173 17.19 17.20 4.23
N GLN A 174 16.68 18.36 4.67
CA GLN A 174 15.61 18.45 5.67
C GLN A 174 14.32 17.77 5.18
N ARG A 175 13.89 18.04 3.94
CA ARG A 175 12.72 17.39 3.35
C ARG A 175 12.90 15.86 3.23
N LYS A 176 14.11 15.40 2.92
CA LYS A 176 14.44 13.97 2.88
C LYS A 176 14.38 13.35 4.28
N ALA A 177 14.89 14.03 5.31
CA ALA A 177 14.83 13.58 6.70
C ALA A 177 13.38 13.47 7.21
N LEU A 178 12.58 14.54 7.03
CA LEU A 178 11.15 14.54 7.39
C LEU A 178 10.38 13.44 6.66
N ARG A 179 10.66 13.22 5.37
CA ARG A 179 10.02 12.14 4.60
C ARG A 179 10.44 10.76 5.12
N ALA A 180 11.71 10.58 5.50
CA ALA A 180 12.19 9.33 6.07
C ALA A 180 11.50 9.02 7.41
N GLU A 181 11.37 10.03 8.28
CA GLU A 181 10.67 9.93 9.56
C GLU A 181 9.18 9.60 9.36
N GLN A 182 8.49 10.30 8.44
CA GLN A 182 7.09 9.99 8.11
C GLN A 182 6.91 8.58 7.54
N VAL A 183 7.84 8.11 6.70
CA VAL A 183 7.81 6.73 6.18
C VAL A 183 8.02 5.72 7.31
N GLN A 184 8.93 6.01 8.24
CA GLN A 184 9.19 5.15 9.39
C GLN A 184 7.96 5.05 10.29
N ARG A 185 7.37 6.19 10.66
CA ARG A 185 6.12 6.24 11.44
C ARG A 185 4.99 5.47 10.75
N ARG A 186 4.81 5.65 9.44
CA ARG A 186 3.81 4.87 8.67
C ARG A 186 4.08 3.37 8.68
N ARG A 187 5.34 2.93 8.67
CA ARG A 187 5.68 1.49 8.75
C ARG A 187 5.38 0.90 10.13
N GLU A 188 5.48 1.71 11.17
CA GLU A 188 5.23 1.31 12.55
C GLU A 188 3.76 1.32 12.92
N GLU A 189 3.00 2.31 12.41
CA GLU A 189 1.61 2.52 12.79
C GLU A 189 0.60 1.96 11.78
N ASP A 190 0.98 1.78 10.51
CA ASP A 190 0.04 1.55 9.42
C ASP A 190 0.36 0.31 8.57
N ILE A 191 -0.67 -0.21 7.91
CA ILE A 191 -0.57 -1.34 6.99
C ILE A 191 -1.20 -0.93 5.67
N VAL A 192 -0.34 -0.61 4.69
CA VAL A 192 -0.76 -0.20 3.34
C VAL A 192 -0.93 -1.41 2.41
N PHE A 193 -0.26 -2.53 2.69
CA PHE A 193 -0.26 -3.70 1.83
C PHE A 193 -0.20 -5.01 2.63
N LEU A 194 -1.14 -5.90 2.33
CA LEU A 194 -1.26 -7.25 2.88
C LEU A 194 -1.26 -8.35 1.81
N GLY A 195 -1.12 -8.01 0.54
CA GLY A 195 -1.15 -8.97 -0.57
C GLY A 195 -2.02 -8.50 -1.73
N ARG A 196 -1.90 -9.19 -2.87
CA ARG A 196 -2.75 -8.95 -4.04
C ARG A 196 -4.21 -9.26 -3.69
N ASN A 197 -5.16 -8.54 -4.30
CA ASN A 197 -6.62 -8.72 -4.13
C ASN A 197 -7.21 -8.48 -2.73
N VAL A 198 -6.38 -8.33 -1.70
CA VAL A 198 -6.85 -8.09 -0.32
C VAL A 198 -6.57 -6.66 0.17
N SER A 199 -5.66 -5.92 -0.48
CA SER A 199 -5.18 -4.63 0.04
C SER A 199 -5.98 -3.40 -0.40
N ALA A 200 -6.86 -3.52 -1.40
CA ALA A 200 -7.51 -2.36 -2.04
C ALA A 200 -8.31 -1.47 -1.07
N SER A 201 -8.86 -2.06 0.00
CA SER A 201 -9.72 -1.37 0.98
C SER A 201 -9.00 -0.92 2.26
N LEU A 202 -7.66 -1.05 2.35
CA LEU A 202 -6.91 -0.72 3.57
C LEU A 202 -6.82 0.79 3.86
N ALA A 203 -7.03 1.63 2.85
CA ALA A 203 -7.01 3.08 3.02
C ALA A 203 -8.28 3.64 3.67
N ASP A 204 -9.42 2.93 3.55
CA ASP A 204 -10.69 3.41 4.08
C ASP A 204 -10.86 3.00 5.56
N ARG A 205 -10.82 4.02 6.43
CA ARG A 205 -10.85 3.90 7.90
C ARG A 205 -12.18 4.35 8.50
N ARG A 206 -13.19 4.62 7.68
CA ARG A 206 -14.49 5.10 8.16
C ARG A 206 -15.27 3.94 8.77
N SER A 207 -15.40 3.96 10.09
CA SER A 207 -16.24 3.03 10.85
C SER A 207 -17.60 3.66 11.17
N HIS A 208 -18.63 2.84 11.27
CA HIS A 208 -19.93 3.24 11.79
C HIS A 208 -19.94 3.12 13.31
N VAL A 209 -19.56 4.20 13.98
CA VAL A 209 -19.35 4.23 15.44
C VAL A 209 -20.62 3.90 16.21
N GLU A 210 -21.76 4.49 15.83
CA GLU A 210 -23.07 4.27 16.46
C GLU A 210 -23.44 2.79 16.46
N LYS A 211 -23.38 2.15 15.29
CA LYS A 211 -23.70 0.72 15.13
C LYS A 211 -22.80 -0.19 15.95
N LEU A 212 -21.50 0.13 16.04
CA LEU A 212 -20.56 -0.62 16.87
C LEU A 212 -20.88 -0.44 18.35
N SER A 213 -21.20 0.78 18.77
CA SER A 213 -21.56 1.10 20.15
C SER A 213 -22.86 0.43 20.59
N GLU A 214 -23.91 0.49 19.77
CA GLU A 214 -25.20 -0.19 19.98
C GLU A 214 -25.03 -1.70 20.13
N ALA A 215 -24.15 -2.30 19.31
CA ALA A 215 -23.86 -3.73 19.38
C ALA A 215 -22.86 -4.11 20.49
N GLY A 216 -22.36 -3.13 21.27
CA GLY A 216 -21.34 -3.34 22.29
C GLY A 216 -20.04 -3.90 21.73
N LEU A 217 -19.66 -3.53 20.50
CA LEU A 217 -18.46 -3.99 19.81
C LEU A 217 -17.29 -3.01 19.97
N PRO A 218 -16.04 -3.49 19.97
CA PRO A 218 -14.87 -2.61 20.09
C PRO A 218 -14.76 -1.69 18.88
N LEU A 219 -14.41 -0.42 19.13
CA LEU A 219 -14.20 0.56 18.06
C LEU A 219 -12.82 0.38 17.43
N LEU A 220 -12.76 -0.35 16.31
CA LEU A 220 -11.53 -0.60 15.57
C LEU A 220 -11.61 0.07 14.19
N ALA A 221 -10.98 1.23 14.01
CA ALA A 221 -11.03 1.98 12.75
C ALA A 221 -9.82 1.70 11.85
N THR A 222 -8.66 1.43 12.47
CA THR A 222 -7.38 1.26 11.78
C THR A 222 -6.72 -0.08 12.09
N PRO A 223 -5.77 -0.54 11.25
CA PRO A 223 -4.94 -1.70 11.59
C PRO A 223 -4.19 -1.54 12.92
N SER A 224 -3.82 -0.30 13.29
CA SER A 224 -3.20 0.00 14.58
C SER A 224 -4.13 -0.33 15.74
N ASP A 225 -5.41 0.03 15.65
CA ASP A 225 -6.40 -0.26 16.69
C ASP A 225 -6.60 -1.77 16.84
N VAL A 226 -6.64 -2.51 15.73
CA VAL A 226 -6.71 -3.98 15.75
C VAL A 226 -5.48 -4.57 16.43
N ALA A 227 -4.27 -4.10 16.11
CA ALA A 227 -3.04 -4.60 16.72
C ALA A 227 -3.01 -4.34 18.24
N LYS A 228 -3.37 -3.11 18.66
CA LYS A 228 -3.49 -2.73 20.07
C LYS A 228 -4.51 -3.61 20.81
N ALA A 229 -5.68 -3.82 20.22
CA ALA A 229 -6.73 -4.64 20.80
C ALA A 229 -6.30 -6.11 20.98
N LEU A 230 -5.52 -6.64 20.03
CA LEU A 230 -4.95 -7.98 20.09
C LEU A 230 -3.71 -8.09 21.01
N GLY A 231 -3.16 -6.96 21.49
CA GLY A 231 -1.93 -6.93 22.28
C GLY A 231 -0.67 -7.33 21.48
N ILE A 232 -0.64 -7.05 20.18
CA ILE A 232 0.49 -7.37 19.30
C ILE A 232 0.98 -6.13 18.55
N THR A 233 2.21 -6.18 18.02
CA THR A 233 2.75 -5.11 17.18
C THR A 233 2.14 -5.11 15.77
N ILE A 234 2.14 -3.97 15.09
CA ILE A 234 1.75 -3.86 13.67
C ILE A 234 2.57 -4.82 12.78
N ARG A 235 3.86 -5.00 13.08
CA ARG A 235 4.72 -5.95 12.35
C ARG A 235 4.22 -7.39 12.49
N GLN A 236 3.84 -7.81 13.70
CA GLN A 236 3.27 -9.14 13.95
C GLN A 236 1.90 -9.29 13.29
N LEU A 237 1.04 -8.27 13.40
CA LEU A 237 -0.28 -8.28 12.74
C LEU A 237 -0.14 -8.41 11.22
N ARG A 238 0.76 -7.61 10.61
CA ARG A 238 1.07 -7.69 9.18
C ARG A 238 1.55 -9.09 8.81
N TRP A 239 2.44 -9.68 9.61
CA TRP A 239 2.95 -11.03 9.36
C TRP A 239 1.84 -12.10 9.41
N LEU A 240 0.91 -12.02 10.36
CA LEU A 240 -0.24 -12.93 10.48
C LEU A 240 -1.25 -12.77 9.34
N CYS A 241 -1.47 -11.53 8.87
CA CYS A 241 -2.47 -11.24 7.84
C CYS A 241 -1.92 -11.30 6.41
N PHE A 242 -0.61 -11.44 6.22
CA PHE A 242 -0.02 -11.35 4.89
C PHE A 242 -0.50 -12.51 4.01
N HIS A 243 -1.15 -12.15 2.91
CA HIS A 243 -1.59 -13.06 1.88
C HIS A 243 -0.49 -13.22 0.82
N ALA A 244 0.00 -14.45 0.71
CA ALA A 244 0.97 -14.87 -0.29
C ALA A 244 0.50 -16.14 -0.99
N GLU A 245 0.63 -16.18 -2.32
CA GLU A 245 0.33 -17.35 -3.14
C GLU A 245 1.28 -18.51 -2.80
N ALA A 246 2.58 -18.25 -2.71
CA ALA A 246 3.57 -19.18 -2.22
C ALA A 246 4.24 -18.62 -0.96
N ALA A 247 4.19 -19.38 0.14
CA ALA A 247 4.76 -18.96 1.42
C ALA A 247 5.75 -20.02 1.94
N LEU A 248 6.92 -19.59 2.40
CA LEU A 248 7.89 -20.48 3.07
C LEU A 248 7.37 -21.00 4.42
N LYS A 249 6.51 -20.23 5.08
CA LYS A 249 5.93 -20.57 6.37
C LYS A 249 4.42 -20.45 6.30
N SER A 250 3.73 -21.48 6.78
CA SER A 250 2.29 -21.47 7.00
C SER A 250 1.98 -21.01 8.43
N HIS A 251 0.84 -20.33 8.62
CA HIS A 251 0.28 -20.03 9.95
C HIS A 251 -0.61 -21.15 10.49
N TYR A 252 -0.75 -22.23 9.74
CA TYR A 252 -1.56 -23.39 10.05
C TYR A 252 -0.77 -24.69 9.90
N VAL A 253 -1.11 -25.65 10.75
CA VAL A 253 -0.74 -27.06 10.62
C VAL A 253 -1.85 -27.77 9.86
N TYR A 254 -1.46 -28.49 8.81
CA TYR A 254 -2.37 -29.27 7.98
C TYR A 254 -2.26 -30.75 8.30
N PHE A 255 -3.40 -31.43 8.43
CA PHE A 255 -3.45 -32.87 8.65
C PHE A 255 -4.76 -33.45 8.12
N GLU A 256 -4.72 -34.71 7.72
CA GLU A 256 -5.86 -35.39 7.14
C GLU A 256 -6.53 -36.33 8.16
N ILE A 257 -7.86 -36.34 8.16
CA ILE A 257 -8.66 -37.30 8.93
C ILE A 257 -9.54 -38.10 7.97
N PRO A 258 -9.66 -39.43 8.13
CA PRO A 258 -10.58 -40.25 7.34
C PRO A 258 -12.04 -39.82 7.57
N LYS A 259 -12.79 -39.67 6.48
CA LYS A 259 -14.24 -39.47 6.54
C LYS A 259 -14.93 -40.81 6.80
N ARG A 260 -16.02 -40.79 7.56
CA ARG A 260 -16.88 -41.96 7.82
C ARG A 260 -17.44 -42.60 6.54
N THR A 261 -17.64 -41.81 5.49
CA THR A 261 -18.16 -42.25 4.18
C THR A 261 -17.06 -42.62 3.18
N GLY A 262 -15.80 -42.69 3.61
CA GLY A 262 -14.63 -42.86 2.74
C GLY A 262 -14.01 -41.54 2.27
N GLY A 263 -12.72 -41.59 1.92
CA GLY A 263 -11.88 -40.43 1.59
C GLY A 263 -11.32 -39.71 2.82
N THR A 264 -10.60 -38.61 2.60
CA THR A 264 -9.99 -37.81 3.67
C THR A 264 -10.58 -36.40 3.75
N ARG A 265 -10.41 -35.77 4.92
CA ARG A 265 -10.74 -34.37 5.20
C ARG A 265 -9.46 -33.68 5.64
N LEU A 266 -8.99 -32.74 4.83
CA LEU A 266 -7.90 -31.85 5.21
C LEU A 266 -8.40 -30.86 6.27
N LEU A 267 -7.78 -30.90 7.44
CA LEU A 267 -7.98 -29.93 8.52
C LEU A 267 -6.79 -28.97 8.57
N ALA A 268 -7.06 -27.76 9.03
CA ALA A 268 -6.09 -26.69 9.18
C ALA A 268 -6.23 -26.08 10.59
N ALA A 269 -5.31 -26.43 11.48
CA ALA A 269 -5.27 -25.90 12.83
C ALA A 269 -4.30 -24.71 12.92
N PRO A 270 -4.72 -23.54 13.44
CA PRO A 270 -3.86 -22.37 13.53
C PRO A 270 -2.73 -22.59 14.54
N HIS A 271 -1.53 -22.07 14.23
CA HIS A 271 -0.44 -21.98 15.20
C HIS A 271 -0.80 -21.03 16.35
N ARG A 272 -0.12 -21.19 17.50
CA ARG A 272 -0.42 -20.51 18.77
C ARG A 272 -0.71 -19.01 18.64
N HIS A 273 0.14 -18.24 17.95
CA HIS A 273 -0.06 -16.79 17.81
C HIS A 273 -1.32 -16.43 17.01
N LEU A 274 -1.58 -17.13 15.90
CA LEU A 274 -2.80 -16.91 15.13
C LEU A 274 -4.03 -17.38 15.90
N ALA A 275 -3.93 -18.51 16.59
CA ALA A 275 -5.00 -19.06 17.42
C ALA A 275 -5.40 -18.08 18.54
N GLN A 276 -4.42 -17.41 19.17
CA GLN A 276 -4.67 -16.40 20.19
C GLN A 276 -5.38 -15.17 19.60
N ALA A 277 -4.95 -14.68 18.44
CA ALA A 277 -5.62 -13.58 17.75
C ALA A 277 -7.06 -13.94 17.35
N GLN A 278 -7.27 -15.14 16.80
CA GLN A 278 -8.59 -15.66 16.47
C GLN A 278 -9.49 -15.82 17.70
N ARG A 279 -8.94 -16.29 18.84
CA ARG A 279 -9.69 -16.41 20.09
C ARG A 279 -10.14 -15.05 20.60
N TRP A 280 -9.28 -14.05 20.54
CA TRP A 280 -9.67 -12.68 20.87
C TRP A 280 -10.83 -12.18 20.00
N VAL A 281 -10.77 -12.42 18.68
CA VAL A 281 -11.86 -12.06 17.75
C VAL A 281 -13.15 -12.81 18.09
N LEU A 282 -13.06 -14.10 18.43
CA LEU A 282 -14.21 -14.90 18.84
C LEU A 282 -14.88 -14.32 20.09
N ASP A 283 -14.10 -14.05 21.13
CA ASP A 283 -14.63 -13.67 22.44
C ASP A 283 -15.11 -12.22 22.48
N ASN A 284 -14.42 -11.30 21.81
CA ASN A 284 -14.71 -9.86 21.88
C ASN A 284 -15.61 -9.35 20.76
N ILE A 285 -15.74 -10.10 19.65
CA ILE A 285 -16.55 -9.67 18.51
C ILE A 285 -17.63 -10.69 18.22
N LEU A 286 -17.27 -11.92 17.82
CA LEU A 286 -18.23 -12.85 17.22
C LEU A 286 -19.27 -13.37 18.21
N ARG A 287 -18.87 -13.66 19.46
CA ARG A 287 -19.78 -14.14 20.51
C ARG A 287 -20.76 -13.08 21.01
N ARG A 288 -20.49 -11.79 20.78
CA ARG A 288 -21.39 -10.70 21.16
C ARG A 288 -22.61 -10.59 20.24
N ILE A 289 -22.60 -11.28 19.11
CA ILE A 289 -23.68 -11.19 18.11
C ILE A 289 -24.44 -12.50 18.02
N SER A 290 -25.73 -12.47 18.35
CA SER A 290 -26.57 -13.67 18.44
C SER A 290 -26.77 -14.36 17.09
N PRO A 291 -26.46 -15.66 16.93
CA PRO A 291 -26.76 -16.37 15.69
C PRO A 291 -28.27 -16.38 15.42
N SER A 292 -28.65 -16.82 14.22
CA SER A 292 -30.05 -17.03 13.85
C SER A 292 -30.75 -18.05 14.76
N GLU A 293 -32.03 -17.82 15.02
CA GLU A 293 -32.85 -18.69 15.88
C GLU A 293 -32.89 -20.16 15.43
N PRO A 294 -32.96 -20.54 14.14
CA PRO A 294 -32.91 -21.96 13.77
C PRO A 294 -31.50 -22.58 13.81
N ALA A 295 -30.43 -21.84 14.15
CA ALA A 295 -29.06 -22.36 14.13
C ALA A 295 -28.66 -22.98 15.47
N HIS A 296 -28.46 -24.30 15.51
CA HIS A 296 -28.09 -25.05 16.72
C HIS A 296 -26.62 -25.49 16.74
N GLY A 297 -26.01 -25.67 15.57
CA GLY A 297 -24.61 -26.10 15.49
C GLY A 297 -23.65 -25.02 15.97
N PHE A 298 -22.73 -25.36 16.87
CA PHE A 298 -21.72 -24.44 17.42
C PHE A 298 -22.28 -23.22 18.18
N VAL A 299 -23.51 -23.29 18.66
CA VAL A 299 -24.13 -22.24 19.45
C VAL A 299 -24.14 -22.65 20.92
N ALA A 300 -23.75 -21.72 21.80
CA ALA A 300 -23.76 -21.97 23.24
C ALA A 300 -25.18 -22.34 23.71
N GLN A 301 -25.28 -23.28 24.65
CA GLN A 301 -26.55 -23.81 25.18
C GLN A 301 -27.44 -24.50 24.14
N ARG A 302 -26.92 -24.81 22.95
CA ARG A 302 -27.61 -25.61 21.93
C ARG A 302 -26.83 -26.88 21.65
N SER A 303 -27.56 -27.91 21.25
CA SER A 303 -27.04 -29.26 21.02
C SER A 303 -27.81 -29.98 19.92
N THR A 304 -27.35 -31.17 19.55
CA THR A 304 -28.08 -32.09 18.67
C THR A 304 -29.50 -32.37 19.19
N VAL A 305 -29.68 -32.42 20.51
CA VAL A 305 -31.00 -32.59 21.15
C VAL A 305 -31.92 -31.41 20.85
N THR A 306 -31.44 -30.19 21.07
CA THR A 306 -32.24 -28.98 20.80
C THR A 306 -32.58 -28.83 19.31
N ALA A 307 -31.72 -29.30 18.41
CA ALA A 307 -31.97 -29.30 16.98
C ALA A 307 -33.00 -30.36 16.57
N ALA A 308 -32.98 -31.52 17.23
CA ALA A 308 -33.89 -32.63 16.95
C ALA A 308 -35.29 -32.45 17.55
N ALA A 309 -35.41 -31.75 18.69
CA ALA A 309 -36.66 -31.61 19.43
C ALA A 309 -37.86 -31.08 18.61
N PRO A 310 -37.71 -30.05 17.74
CA PRO A 310 -38.83 -29.55 16.92
C PRO A 310 -39.35 -30.55 15.89
N HIS A 311 -38.61 -31.63 15.62
CA HIS A 311 -38.93 -32.61 14.58
C HIS A 311 -39.56 -33.89 15.14
N VAL A 312 -39.81 -33.94 16.46
CA VAL A 312 -40.38 -35.11 17.12
C VAL A 312 -41.84 -35.33 16.71
N GLY A 313 -42.20 -36.58 16.38
CA GLY A 313 -43.59 -36.94 16.06
C GLY A 313 -44.06 -36.53 14.66
N MET A 314 -43.17 -36.04 13.81
CA MET A 314 -43.51 -35.51 12.49
C MET A 314 -43.71 -36.62 11.45
N ASP A 315 -44.66 -36.44 10.54
CA ASP A 315 -44.98 -37.46 9.52
C ASP A 315 -43.85 -37.62 8.50
N VAL A 316 -43.16 -36.52 8.19
CA VAL A 316 -42.01 -36.50 7.28
C VAL A 316 -40.88 -35.65 7.88
N VAL A 317 -39.66 -36.16 7.79
CA VAL A 317 -38.41 -35.46 8.10
C VAL A 317 -37.51 -35.50 6.87
N VAL A 318 -36.99 -34.35 6.46
CA VAL A 318 -36.08 -34.19 5.32
C VAL A 318 -34.77 -33.60 5.82
N ASN A 319 -33.68 -34.35 5.71
CA ASN A 319 -32.33 -33.89 6.04
C ASN A 319 -31.54 -33.64 4.78
N LEU A 320 -30.90 -32.48 4.71
CA LEU A 320 -30.12 -32.01 3.57
C LEU A 320 -28.76 -31.52 4.08
N ASP A 321 -27.68 -31.95 3.45
CA ASP A 321 -26.30 -31.54 3.79
C ASP A 321 -25.80 -30.51 2.77
N LEU A 322 -25.09 -29.48 3.24
CA LEU A 322 -24.44 -28.50 2.36
C LEU A 322 -23.07 -29.00 1.91
N LYS A 323 -22.83 -28.96 0.60
CA LYS A 323 -21.52 -29.31 0.03
C LYS A 323 -20.49 -28.24 0.39
N ASP A 324 -19.34 -28.67 0.88
CA ASP A 324 -18.16 -27.83 1.14
C ASP A 324 -18.49 -26.53 1.90
N PHE A 325 -19.29 -26.65 2.97
CA PHE A 325 -19.86 -25.51 3.70
C PHE A 325 -18.84 -24.45 4.12
N PHE A 326 -17.76 -24.84 4.81
CA PHE A 326 -16.71 -23.90 5.23
C PHE A 326 -15.92 -23.30 4.05
N PRO A 327 -15.42 -24.09 3.08
CA PRO A 327 -14.79 -23.55 1.87
C PRO A 327 -15.66 -22.57 1.07
N THR A 328 -16.99 -22.75 1.10
CA THR A 328 -17.94 -21.87 0.41
C THR A 328 -18.07 -20.47 1.05
N ILE A 329 -17.54 -20.30 2.27
CA ILE A 329 -17.52 -19.01 2.97
C ILE A 329 -16.15 -18.37 2.77
N THR A 330 -16.04 -17.64 1.65
CA THR A 330 -14.80 -17.02 1.18
C THR A 330 -14.44 -15.72 1.89
N PHE A 331 -13.19 -15.28 1.74
CA PHE A 331 -12.69 -14.01 2.28
C PHE A 331 -13.60 -12.79 2.01
N PRO A 332 -14.13 -12.58 0.79
CA PRO A 332 -15.06 -11.48 0.54
C PRO A 332 -16.32 -11.53 1.42
N ARG A 333 -16.87 -12.74 1.68
CA ARG A 333 -18.06 -12.91 2.54
C ARG A 333 -17.73 -12.60 3.99
N VAL A 334 -16.58 -13.07 4.48
CA VAL A 334 -16.13 -12.79 5.86
C VAL A 334 -15.82 -11.30 6.05
N ARG A 335 -15.16 -10.65 5.08
CA ARG A 335 -14.94 -9.20 5.08
C ARG A 335 -16.27 -8.44 5.06
N GLY A 336 -17.21 -8.88 4.22
CA GLY A 336 -18.57 -8.33 4.15
C GLY A 336 -19.32 -8.44 5.48
N LEU A 337 -19.16 -9.56 6.20
CA LEU A 337 -19.72 -9.73 7.54
C LEU A 337 -19.18 -8.67 8.51
N PHE A 338 -17.86 -8.50 8.63
CA PHE A 338 -17.30 -7.48 9.53
C PHE A 338 -17.68 -6.06 9.14
N LYS A 339 -17.72 -5.73 7.84
CA LYS A 339 -18.27 -4.46 7.36
C LYS A 339 -19.72 -4.27 7.78
N SER A 340 -20.54 -5.32 7.68
CA SER A 340 -21.96 -5.25 8.07
C SER A 340 -22.16 -4.97 9.56
N MET A 341 -21.17 -5.28 10.41
CA MET A 341 -21.19 -4.95 11.85
C MET A 341 -20.86 -3.47 12.12
N GLY A 342 -20.31 -2.74 11.14
CA GLY A 342 -19.92 -1.33 11.30
C GLY A 342 -18.41 -1.07 11.29
N TYR A 343 -17.58 -2.11 11.17
CA TYR A 343 -16.13 -1.94 11.07
C TYR A 343 -15.74 -1.26 9.75
N SER A 344 -14.70 -0.43 9.80
CA SER A 344 -14.09 0.16 8.62
C SER A 344 -13.64 -0.91 7.62
N PRO A 345 -13.59 -0.61 6.31
CA PRO A 345 -13.06 -1.55 5.33
C PRO A 345 -11.63 -2.01 5.63
N ALA A 346 -10.79 -1.17 6.23
CA ALA A 346 -9.45 -1.55 6.68
C ALA A 346 -9.48 -2.61 7.78
N SER A 347 -10.20 -2.36 8.88
CA SER A 347 -10.32 -3.30 10.00
C SER A 347 -11.01 -4.60 9.58
N ALA A 348 -12.08 -4.52 8.79
CA ALA A 348 -12.78 -5.69 8.28
C ALA A 348 -11.88 -6.56 7.39
N THR A 349 -10.98 -5.96 6.62
CA THR A 349 -9.99 -6.69 5.81
C THR A 349 -9.02 -7.45 6.69
N VAL A 350 -8.45 -6.80 7.70
CA VAL A 350 -7.51 -7.41 8.66
C VAL A 350 -8.19 -8.56 9.42
N LEU A 351 -9.37 -8.32 9.99
CA LEU A 351 -10.13 -9.33 10.74
C LEU A 351 -10.48 -10.54 9.85
N ALA A 352 -10.88 -10.30 8.59
CA ALA A 352 -11.16 -11.37 7.65
C ALA A 352 -9.91 -12.17 7.29
N LEU A 353 -8.74 -11.52 7.12
CA LEU A 353 -7.46 -12.20 6.87
C LEU A 353 -7.03 -13.06 8.08
N LEU A 354 -7.27 -12.61 9.31
CA LEU A 354 -6.99 -13.43 10.50
C LEU A 354 -7.89 -14.68 10.57
N CYS A 355 -9.11 -14.61 10.04
CA CYS A 355 -10.12 -15.66 10.19
C CYS A 355 -10.25 -16.59 8.97
N THR A 356 -9.50 -16.36 7.90
CA THR A 356 -9.57 -17.14 6.67
C THR A 356 -8.20 -17.65 6.29
N GLU A 357 -8.13 -18.71 5.50
CA GLU A 357 -6.88 -19.25 4.95
C GLU A 357 -7.12 -19.86 3.57
N CYS A 358 -6.07 -19.88 2.74
CA CYS A 358 -6.11 -20.62 1.48
C CYS A 358 -5.89 -22.12 1.79
N PRO A 359 -6.57 -23.05 1.11
CA PRO A 359 -6.07 -24.42 1.08
C PRO A 359 -4.65 -24.39 0.50
N ARG A 360 -3.68 -25.02 1.17
CA ARG A 360 -2.28 -25.02 0.75
C ARG A 360 -1.77 -26.44 0.55
N THR A 361 -0.96 -26.59 -0.50
CA THR A 361 -0.26 -27.84 -0.80
C THR A 361 1.24 -27.60 -0.62
N PRO A 362 1.97 -28.48 0.08
CA PRO A 362 3.42 -28.39 0.17
C PRO A 362 4.05 -28.75 -1.18
N VAL A 363 4.95 -27.92 -1.67
CA VAL A 363 5.72 -28.11 -2.91
C VAL A 363 7.17 -27.82 -2.62
N ASP A 364 8.06 -28.77 -2.92
CA ASP A 364 9.50 -28.59 -2.76
C ASP A 364 10.10 -28.06 -4.07
N HIS A 365 10.83 -26.94 -3.98
CA HIS A 365 11.45 -26.27 -5.13
C HIS A 365 12.78 -25.65 -4.71
N GLU A 366 13.85 -25.91 -5.47
CA GLU A 366 15.21 -25.42 -5.18
C GLU A 366 15.69 -25.71 -3.75
N GLY A 367 15.36 -26.90 -3.22
CA GLY A 367 15.74 -27.31 -1.87
C GLY A 367 14.93 -26.64 -0.74
N LEU A 368 13.92 -25.83 -1.07
CA LEU A 368 13.03 -25.18 -0.11
C LEU A 368 11.60 -25.71 -0.24
N ARG A 369 10.95 -25.92 0.90
CA ARG A 369 9.53 -26.31 0.97
C ARG A 369 8.64 -25.07 0.99
N TYR A 370 7.80 -24.92 -0.02
CA TYR A 370 6.80 -23.87 -0.14
C TYR A 370 5.40 -24.40 0.16
N TRP A 371 4.59 -23.57 0.78
CA TRP A 371 3.16 -23.80 0.94
C TRP A 371 2.43 -22.97 -0.11
N VAL A 372 2.05 -23.61 -1.21
CA VAL A 372 1.42 -22.95 -2.36
C VAL A 372 -0.10 -23.00 -2.22
N ALA A 373 -0.76 -21.87 -2.44
CA ALA A 373 -2.21 -21.76 -2.45
C ALA A 373 -2.80 -22.61 -3.59
N ALA A 374 -3.68 -23.54 -3.23
CA ALA A 374 -4.38 -24.44 -4.15
C ALA A 374 -5.80 -23.94 -4.48
N GLY A 375 -6.20 -22.81 -3.93
CA GLY A 375 -7.53 -22.25 -4.11
C GLY A 375 -7.73 -20.96 -3.33
N GLU A 376 -8.96 -20.46 -3.39
CA GLU A 376 -9.33 -19.21 -2.74
C GLU A 376 -9.29 -19.30 -1.22
N ARG A 377 -9.12 -18.12 -0.60
CA ARG A 377 -9.13 -17.97 0.85
C ARG A 377 -10.55 -18.11 1.39
N ALA A 378 -10.75 -19.05 2.32
CA ALA A 378 -12.05 -19.36 2.91
C ALA A 378 -11.92 -19.70 4.41
N LEU A 379 -13.02 -20.07 5.06
CA LEU A 379 -12.96 -20.52 6.46
C LEU A 379 -12.21 -21.85 6.59
N PRO A 380 -11.11 -21.91 7.37
CA PRO A 380 -10.40 -23.16 7.60
C PRO A 380 -11.15 -24.05 8.60
N GLN A 381 -11.09 -25.36 8.37
CA GLN A 381 -11.63 -26.35 9.31
C GLN A 381 -10.60 -26.61 10.41
N GLY A 382 -10.76 -25.95 11.55
CA GLY A 382 -9.85 -26.04 12.70
C GLY A 382 -9.60 -24.70 13.41
N ALA A 383 -9.92 -23.58 12.77
CA ALA A 383 -9.92 -22.27 13.44
C ALA A 383 -11.13 -22.12 14.36
N CYS A 384 -10.92 -21.52 15.53
CA CYS A 384 -11.98 -21.32 16.52
C CYS A 384 -13.04 -20.28 16.11
N THR A 385 -12.72 -19.41 15.14
CA THR A 385 -13.64 -18.38 14.62
C THR A 385 -14.56 -18.92 13.53
N SER A 386 -14.12 -19.92 12.74
CA SER A 386 -14.88 -20.48 11.62
C SER A 386 -16.32 -20.89 11.98
N PRO A 387 -16.58 -21.61 13.10
CA PRO A 387 -17.93 -22.00 13.48
C PRO A 387 -18.87 -20.82 13.77
N ALA A 388 -18.37 -19.78 14.43
CA ALA A 388 -19.16 -18.60 14.73
C ALA A 388 -19.42 -17.79 13.45
N ILE A 389 -18.39 -17.57 12.63
CA ILE A 389 -18.52 -16.84 11.36
C ILE A 389 -19.51 -17.53 10.43
N SER A 390 -19.47 -18.87 10.32
CA SER A 390 -20.36 -19.59 9.43
C SER A 390 -21.84 -19.44 9.82
N ASN A 391 -22.15 -19.43 11.11
CA ASN A 391 -23.50 -19.12 11.59
C ASN A 391 -23.91 -17.68 11.31
N LEU A 392 -23.01 -16.72 11.49
CA LEU A 392 -23.30 -15.30 11.25
C LEU A 392 -23.53 -15.00 9.77
N VAL A 393 -22.72 -15.59 8.88
CA VAL A 393 -22.91 -15.51 7.41
C VAL A 393 -24.22 -16.21 7.00
N GLY A 394 -24.56 -17.32 7.66
CA GLY A 394 -25.79 -18.08 7.42
C GLY A 394 -27.09 -17.36 7.78
N ARG A 395 -27.06 -16.24 8.51
CA ARG A 395 -28.29 -15.56 8.98
C ARG A 395 -29.28 -15.20 7.87
N LYS A 396 -28.79 -14.75 6.72
CA LYS A 396 -29.68 -14.38 5.60
C LYS A 396 -30.34 -15.63 5.00
N LEU A 397 -29.56 -16.70 4.80
CA LEU A 397 -30.06 -18.01 4.40
C LEU A 397 -31.14 -18.49 5.36
N ASP A 398 -30.87 -18.47 6.66
CA ASP A 398 -31.78 -18.96 7.68
C ASP A 398 -33.10 -18.18 7.70
N ARG A 399 -33.08 -16.85 7.60
CA ARG A 399 -34.32 -16.05 7.53
C ARG A 399 -35.19 -16.46 6.36
N ARG A 400 -34.59 -16.71 5.19
CA ARG A 400 -35.31 -17.11 3.98
C ARG A 400 -35.89 -18.52 4.12
N LEU A 401 -35.11 -19.45 4.66
CA LEU A 401 -35.56 -20.82 4.91
C LEU A 401 -36.67 -20.87 5.95
N VAL A 402 -36.55 -20.13 7.06
CA VAL A 402 -37.64 -19.99 8.05
C VAL A 402 -38.89 -19.45 7.39
N GLY A 403 -38.81 -18.32 6.67
CA GLY A 403 -39.96 -17.72 6.02
C GLY A 403 -40.63 -18.65 5.00
N MET A 404 -39.85 -19.43 4.25
CA MET A 404 -40.36 -20.45 3.34
C MET A 404 -41.03 -21.60 4.10
N SER A 405 -40.37 -22.15 5.11
CA SER A 405 -40.87 -23.29 5.90
C SER A 405 -42.15 -22.95 6.65
N THR A 406 -42.21 -21.79 7.31
CA THR A 406 -43.41 -21.31 8.00
C THR A 406 -44.60 -21.19 7.06
N LYS A 407 -44.41 -20.61 5.86
CA LYS A 407 -45.48 -20.50 4.85
C LYS A 407 -45.99 -21.85 4.34
N MET A 408 -45.15 -22.88 4.38
CA MET A 408 -45.51 -24.22 3.92
C MET A 408 -46.05 -25.11 5.06
N GLY A 409 -46.05 -24.66 6.32
CA GLY A 409 -46.38 -25.50 7.47
C GLY A 409 -45.27 -26.47 7.89
N TRP A 410 -44.01 -26.14 7.58
CA TRP A 410 -42.84 -26.96 7.92
C TRP A 410 -42.04 -26.34 9.06
N HIS A 411 -41.45 -27.20 9.89
CA HIS A 411 -40.40 -26.83 10.85
C HIS A 411 -39.04 -26.89 10.18
N TYR A 412 -38.12 -26.02 10.62
CA TYR A 412 -36.77 -25.94 10.11
C TYR A 412 -35.77 -25.72 11.24
N THR A 413 -34.69 -26.52 11.25
CA THR A 413 -33.51 -26.29 12.07
C THR A 413 -32.24 -26.50 11.25
N ARG A 414 -31.13 -25.86 11.67
CA ARG A 414 -29.82 -26.01 11.07
C ARG A 414 -28.78 -26.38 12.12
N TYR A 415 -28.07 -27.48 11.91
CA TYR A 415 -26.91 -27.87 12.70
C TYR A 415 -25.66 -27.80 11.83
N ALA A 416 -24.93 -26.68 11.91
CA ALA A 416 -23.81 -26.39 11.02
C ALA A 416 -24.23 -26.42 9.53
N ASP A 417 -23.76 -27.41 8.78
CA ASP A 417 -24.06 -27.71 7.38
C ASP A 417 -25.28 -28.61 7.18
N ASP A 418 -25.78 -29.26 8.23
CA ASP A 418 -26.98 -30.09 8.19
C ASP A 418 -28.24 -29.22 8.34
N LEU A 419 -29.08 -29.23 7.31
CA LEU A 419 -30.41 -28.63 7.30
C LEU A 419 -31.46 -29.71 7.56
N THR A 420 -32.36 -29.47 8.50
CA THR A 420 -33.46 -30.39 8.79
C THR A 420 -34.79 -29.68 8.64
N PHE A 421 -35.67 -30.28 7.85
CA PHE A 421 -37.05 -29.86 7.67
C PHE A 421 -37.98 -30.97 8.13
N SER A 422 -39.11 -30.63 8.73
CA SER A 422 -40.14 -31.63 9.03
C SER A 422 -41.53 -31.06 8.90
N ALA A 423 -42.51 -31.92 8.67
CA ALA A 423 -43.90 -31.52 8.62
C ALA A 423 -44.82 -32.57 9.24
N PRO A 424 -45.98 -32.14 9.77
CA PRO A 424 -47.03 -33.05 10.20
C PRO A 424 -47.69 -33.76 9.01
N ALA A 425 -48.66 -34.63 9.28
CA ALA A 425 -49.40 -35.34 8.25
C ALA A 425 -50.03 -34.37 7.22
N GLY A 426 -50.21 -34.85 5.98
CA GLY A 426 -50.79 -34.07 4.88
C GLY A 426 -49.78 -33.31 3.99
N HIS A 427 -48.49 -33.29 4.34
CA HIS A 427 -47.49 -32.49 3.61
C HIS A 427 -46.59 -33.31 2.65
N ARG A 428 -46.89 -34.60 2.46
CA ARG A 428 -46.06 -35.54 1.68
C ARG A 428 -45.89 -35.14 0.22
N GLU A 429 -46.92 -34.57 -0.39
CA GLU A 429 -46.90 -34.14 -1.79
C GLU A 429 -46.05 -32.87 -1.98
N ALA A 430 -45.92 -32.05 -0.93
CA ALA A 430 -45.16 -30.81 -0.95
C ALA A 430 -43.63 -31.01 -0.86
N ILE A 431 -43.13 -32.24 -0.69
CA ILE A 431 -41.68 -32.53 -0.57
C ILE A 431 -40.92 -32.06 -1.82
N GLY A 432 -41.46 -32.30 -3.02
CA GLY A 432 -40.81 -31.87 -4.27
C GLY A 432 -40.66 -30.35 -4.34
N ILE A 433 -41.72 -29.63 -3.97
CA ILE A 433 -41.74 -28.16 -3.92
C ILE A 433 -40.76 -27.64 -2.86
N LEU A 434 -40.70 -28.27 -1.69
CA LEU A 434 -39.72 -27.94 -0.63
C LEU A 434 -38.30 -28.04 -1.17
N LEU A 435 -37.93 -29.18 -1.76
CA LEU A 435 -36.57 -29.41 -2.27
C LEU A 435 -36.19 -28.42 -3.38
N ALA A 436 -37.12 -28.10 -4.27
CA ALA A 436 -36.91 -27.11 -5.33
C ALA A 436 -36.66 -25.70 -4.74
N ARG A 437 -37.50 -25.27 -3.80
CA ARG A 437 -37.37 -23.96 -3.15
C ARG A 437 -36.09 -23.86 -2.31
N VAL A 438 -35.77 -24.88 -1.53
CA VAL A 438 -34.52 -24.93 -0.74
C VAL A 438 -33.31 -24.83 -1.66
N ARG A 439 -33.28 -25.59 -2.76
CA ARG A 439 -32.19 -25.54 -3.74
C ARG A 439 -32.01 -24.15 -4.33
N HIS A 440 -33.11 -23.50 -4.71
CA HIS A 440 -33.08 -22.15 -5.27
C HIS A 440 -32.57 -21.12 -4.24
N ILE A 441 -33.09 -21.15 -3.01
CA ILE A 441 -32.63 -20.26 -1.93
C ILE A 441 -31.13 -20.48 -1.66
N LEU A 442 -30.67 -21.73 -1.62
CA LEU A 442 -29.26 -22.04 -1.38
C LEU A 442 -28.37 -21.48 -2.49
N GLN A 443 -28.74 -21.68 -3.75
CA GLN A 443 -27.98 -21.16 -4.90
C GLN A 443 -27.83 -19.64 -4.84
N GLU A 444 -28.91 -18.91 -4.55
CA GLU A 444 -28.86 -17.45 -4.44
C GLU A 444 -28.05 -16.94 -3.23
N GLU A 445 -28.01 -17.71 -2.14
CA GLU A 445 -27.16 -17.41 -0.98
C GLU A 445 -25.72 -17.95 -1.13
N GLY A 446 -25.39 -18.46 -2.32
CA GLY A 446 -24.06 -18.94 -2.68
C GLY A 446 -23.67 -20.27 -2.06
N PHE A 447 -24.63 -21.13 -1.73
CA PHE A 447 -24.44 -22.48 -1.21
C PHE A 447 -24.95 -23.54 -2.18
N GLN A 448 -24.48 -24.78 -2.01
CA GLN A 448 -24.90 -25.92 -2.84
C GLN A 448 -25.31 -27.09 -1.98
N LEU A 449 -26.36 -27.79 -2.39
CA LEU A 449 -26.78 -29.05 -1.77
C LEU A 449 -25.81 -30.17 -2.13
N HIS A 450 -25.50 -31.02 -1.16
CA HIS A 450 -24.78 -32.25 -1.43
C HIS A 450 -25.69 -33.23 -2.19
N PRO A 451 -25.31 -33.70 -3.39
CA PRO A 451 -26.21 -34.47 -4.26
C PRO A 451 -26.57 -35.84 -3.68
N ARG A 452 -25.66 -36.46 -2.92
CA ARG A 452 -25.82 -37.83 -2.38
C ARG A 452 -26.27 -37.89 -0.92
N LYS A 453 -26.42 -36.76 -0.24
CA LYS A 453 -26.74 -36.69 1.20
C LYS A 453 -28.05 -35.96 1.42
N GLN A 454 -29.07 -36.47 0.74
CA GLN A 454 -30.45 -35.99 0.88
C GLN A 454 -31.26 -37.18 1.37
N HIS A 455 -31.84 -37.04 2.56
CA HIS A 455 -32.57 -38.13 3.21
C HIS A 455 -34.00 -37.69 3.49
N ILE A 456 -34.96 -38.39 2.88
CA ILE A 456 -36.39 -38.19 3.11
C ILE A 456 -36.89 -39.37 3.94
N GLN A 457 -37.31 -39.09 5.17
CA GLN A 457 -37.65 -40.08 6.18
C GLN A 457 -39.13 -39.93 6.57
N ARG A 458 -39.94 -40.94 6.24
CA ARG A 458 -41.38 -40.99 6.56
C ARG A 458 -41.60 -41.70 7.90
N ALA A 459 -42.69 -41.38 8.61
CA ALA A 459 -42.97 -41.89 9.96
C ALA A 459 -43.00 -43.42 10.09
N ALA A 460 -43.33 -44.15 9.02
CA ALA A 460 -43.31 -45.62 8.98
C ALA A 460 -41.89 -46.23 9.04
N ARG A 461 -40.86 -45.42 8.80
CA ARG A 461 -39.45 -45.81 8.91
C ARG A 461 -38.80 -44.98 10.01
N ARG A 462 -37.61 -45.40 10.43
CA ARG A 462 -36.83 -44.66 11.41
C ARG A 462 -36.49 -43.26 10.85
N GLN A 463 -36.84 -42.23 11.61
CA GLN A 463 -36.52 -40.83 11.35
C GLN A 463 -35.39 -40.40 12.29
N GLN A 464 -34.36 -39.77 11.74
CA GLN A 464 -33.19 -39.32 12.49
C GLN A 464 -32.83 -37.88 12.15
N VAL A 465 -32.52 -37.10 13.19
CA VAL A 465 -32.00 -35.74 13.09
C VAL A 465 -30.72 -35.68 13.89
N THR A 466 -29.59 -35.32 13.26
CA THR A 466 -28.28 -35.24 13.92
C THR A 466 -27.89 -36.49 14.73
N GLY A 467 -28.31 -37.67 14.26
CA GLY A 467 -28.05 -38.96 14.92
C GLY A 467 -29.02 -39.33 16.05
N ILE A 468 -30.04 -38.51 16.33
CA ILE A 468 -31.09 -38.77 17.31
C ILE A 468 -32.35 -39.24 16.58
N VAL A 469 -32.99 -40.29 17.09
CA VAL A 469 -34.28 -40.79 16.58
C VAL A 469 -35.39 -39.88 17.07
N VAL A 470 -36.30 -39.48 16.16
CA VAL A 470 -37.35 -38.49 16.43
C VAL A 470 -38.78 -38.97 16.17
N ASN A 471 -39.00 -40.25 15.84
CA ASN A 471 -40.33 -40.76 15.47
C ASN A 471 -41.44 -40.44 16.49
N HIS A 472 -41.16 -40.58 17.79
CA HIS A 472 -42.17 -40.39 18.86
C HIS A 472 -41.63 -39.60 20.04
N LYS A 473 -40.36 -39.83 20.38
CA LYS A 473 -39.59 -39.10 21.39
C LYS A 473 -38.15 -39.00 20.94
N LEU A 474 -37.39 -38.13 21.59
CA LEU A 474 -35.93 -38.10 21.48
C LEU A 474 -35.37 -39.42 22.01
N ALA A 475 -34.70 -40.17 21.14
CA ALA A 475 -34.12 -41.46 21.51
C ALA A 475 -32.79 -41.70 20.78
N VAL A 476 -31.91 -42.46 21.43
CA VAL A 476 -30.68 -42.94 20.81
C VAL A 476 -30.99 -44.17 19.93
N PRO A 477 -30.30 -44.36 18.79
CA PRO A 477 -30.29 -45.63 18.04
C PRO A 477 -30.34 -46.87 18.94
N ARG A 478 -31.28 -47.79 18.66
CA ARG A 478 -31.42 -49.04 19.44
C ARG A 478 -30.14 -49.88 19.39
N GLU A 479 -29.41 -49.82 18.29
CA GLU A 479 -28.15 -50.54 18.09
C GLU A 479 -27.06 -50.05 19.05
N GLU A 480 -26.94 -48.74 19.23
CA GLU A 480 -25.98 -48.13 20.16
C GLU A 480 -26.33 -48.50 21.61
N VAL A 481 -27.61 -48.41 21.98
CA VAL A 481 -28.07 -48.80 23.33
C VAL A 481 -27.81 -50.28 23.60
N ARG A 482 -28.07 -51.16 22.62
CA ARG A 482 -27.77 -52.60 22.73
C ARG A 482 -26.27 -52.85 22.88
N ARG A 483 -25.43 -52.15 22.12
CA ARG A 483 -23.97 -52.26 22.23
C ARG A 483 -23.49 -51.88 23.64
N LEU A 484 -23.95 -50.75 24.17
CA LEU A 484 -23.56 -50.31 25.52
C LEU A 484 -24.03 -51.29 26.61
N ARG A 485 -25.27 -51.78 26.51
CA ARG A 485 -25.77 -52.81 27.44
C ARG A 485 -24.96 -54.10 27.37
N ALA A 486 -24.58 -54.54 26.16
CA ALA A 486 -23.76 -55.74 25.99
C ALA A 486 -22.37 -55.58 26.61
N ILE A 487 -21.72 -54.42 26.41
CA ILE A 487 -20.44 -54.09 27.04
C ILE A 487 -20.56 -54.17 28.56
N LEU A 488 -21.52 -53.45 29.15
CA LEU A 488 -21.71 -53.40 30.60
C LEU A 488 -22.08 -54.77 31.20
N HIS A 489 -22.94 -55.53 30.51
CA HIS A 489 -23.32 -56.87 30.94
C HIS A 489 -22.13 -57.84 30.95
N ASN A 490 -21.36 -57.87 29.87
CA ASN A 490 -20.22 -58.78 29.75
C ASN A 490 -19.06 -58.39 30.66
N ALA A 491 -18.87 -57.09 30.89
CA ALA A 491 -17.88 -56.56 31.82
C ALA A 491 -18.08 -57.07 33.25
N ARG A 492 -19.31 -57.43 33.66
CA ARG A 492 -19.57 -58.06 34.98
C ARG A 492 -18.85 -59.39 35.17
N ARG A 493 -18.61 -60.14 34.09
CA ARG A 493 -17.94 -61.45 34.16
C ARG A 493 -16.46 -61.40 33.80
N THR A 494 -16.09 -60.47 32.91
CA THR A 494 -14.77 -60.47 32.26
C THR A 494 -13.94 -59.22 32.56
N GLY A 495 -14.51 -58.25 33.28
CA GLY A 495 -13.92 -56.93 33.47
C GLY A 495 -14.12 -55.99 32.27
N LEU A 496 -13.96 -54.69 32.50
CA LEU A 496 -14.12 -53.66 31.46
C LEU A 496 -13.05 -53.74 30.38
N ALA A 497 -11.79 -53.99 30.76
CA ALA A 497 -10.67 -54.08 29.82
C ALA A 497 -10.90 -55.16 28.74
N ALA A 498 -11.45 -56.32 29.11
CA ALA A 498 -11.76 -57.41 28.18
C ALA A 498 -12.87 -57.06 27.15
N GLN A 499 -13.64 -56.00 27.39
CA GLN A 499 -14.68 -55.55 26.45
C GLN A 499 -14.18 -54.55 25.41
N ASN A 500 -12.91 -54.11 25.49
CA ASN A 500 -12.30 -53.24 24.49
C ASN A 500 -11.90 -54.01 23.22
N ARG A 501 -12.89 -54.57 22.52
CA ARG A 501 -12.67 -55.41 21.32
C ARG A 501 -12.10 -54.65 20.13
N ASP A 502 -12.36 -53.35 20.08
CA ASP A 502 -12.00 -52.46 18.97
C ASP A 502 -10.72 -51.65 19.26
N ASP A 503 -9.99 -52.01 20.32
CA ASP A 503 -8.77 -51.32 20.80
C ASP A 503 -8.92 -49.79 20.88
N ILE A 504 -10.04 -49.35 21.47
CA ILE A 504 -10.36 -47.93 21.60
C ILE A 504 -9.43 -47.30 22.65
N PRO A 505 -8.68 -46.24 22.29
CA PRO A 505 -7.86 -45.51 23.26
C PRO A 505 -8.74 -44.92 24.37
N HIS A 506 -8.28 -45.03 25.62
CA HIS A 506 -9.02 -44.56 26.81
C HIS A 506 -10.45 -45.10 26.86
N PHE A 507 -10.62 -46.42 26.65
CA PHE A 507 -11.90 -47.09 26.51
C PHE A 507 -12.92 -46.73 27.59
N GLU A 508 -12.52 -46.65 28.86
CA GLU A 508 -13.42 -46.29 29.95
C GLU A 508 -13.97 -44.86 29.82
N SER A 509 -13.11 -43.89 29.51
CA SER A 509 -13.52 -42.50 29.25
C SER A 509 -14.43 -42.42 28.02
N TRP A 510 -14.14 -43.21 26.98
CA TRP A 510 -15.02 -43.34 25.81
C TRP A 510 -16.40 -43.88 26.21
N LEU A 511 -16.44 -44.95 27.02
CA LEU A 511 -17.68 -45.58 27.47
C LEU A 511 -18.50 -44.62 28.34
N GLN A 512 -17.86 -43.93 29.29
CA GLN A 512 -18.47 -42.91 30.12
C GLN A 512 -19.05 -41.77 29.26
N GLY A 513 -18.30 -41.31 28.25
CA GLY A 513 -18.77 -40.29 27.30
C GLY A 513 -19.99 -40.75 26.49
N LYS A 514 -20.03 -42.01 26.07
CA LYS A 514 -21.20 -42.60 25.39
C LYS A 514 -22.43 -42.68 26.30
N ILE A 515 -22.25 -43.07 27.56
CA ILE A 515 -23.34 -43.10 28.54
C ILE A 515 -23.85 -41.67 28.82
N ALA A 516 -22.95 -40.70 28.98
CA ALA A 516 -23.32 -39.30 29.15
C ALA A 516 -24.10 -38.75 27.94
N TYR A 517 -23.70 -39.12 26.71
CA TYR A 517 -24.46 -38.79 25.51
C TYR A 517 -25.87 -39.41 25.53
N VAL A 518 -26.00 -40.68 25.94
CA VAL A 518 -27.33 -41.31 26.10
C VAL A 518 -28.15 -40.56 27.15
N GLN A 519 -27.55 -40.18 28.27
CA GLN A 519 -28.22 -39.42 29.34
C GLN A 519 -28.67 -38.03 28.88
N MET A 520 -27.93 -37.38 27.99
CA MET A 520 -28.31 -36.12 27.37
C MET A 520 -29.57 -36.25 26.49
N VAL A 521 -29.77 -37.41 25.84
CA VAL A 521 -30.90 -37.66 24.93
C VAL A 521 -32.11 -38.27 25.66
N ASP A 522 -31.88 -39.27 26.49
CA ASP A 522 -32.88 -39.98 27.31
C ASP A 522 -32.34 -40.12 28.74
N ALA A 523 -32.74 -39.20 29.61
CA ALA A 523 -32.22 -39.06 30.96
C ALA A 523 -32.49 -40.30 31.86
N GLU A 524 -33.59 -41.01 31.63
CA GLU A 524 -33.91 -42.21 32.41
C GLU A 524 -33.02 -43.39 31.99
N LEU A 525 -32.92 -43.64 30.68
CA LEU A 525 -32.08 -44.70 30.15
C LEU A 525 -30.60 -44.46 30.47
N GLY A 526 -30.13 -43.21 30.34
CA GLY A 526 -28.75 -42.85 30.65
C GLY A 526 -28.40 -43.05 32.13
N ARG A 527 -29.30 -42.68 33.06
CA ARG A 527 -29.11 -42.93 34.50
C ARG A 527 -28.94 -44.43 34.79
N LYS A 528 -29.80 -45.28 34.22
CA LYS A 528 -29.70 -46.74 34.37
C LYS A 528 -28.36 -47.29 33.87
N LEU A 529 -27.85 -46.81 32.73
CA LEU A 529 -26.54 -47.24 32.22
C LEU A 529 -25.38 -46.70 33.07
N ALA A 530 -25.49 -45.47 33.57
CA ALA A 530 -24.49 -44.87 34.45
C ALA A 530 -24.38 -45.61 35.78
N GLU A 531 -25.49 -46.02 36.38
CA GLU A 531 -25.53 -46.86 37.59
C GLU A 531 -24.86 -48.22 37.34
N GLN A 532 -25.18 -48.88 36.22
CA GLN A 532 -24.52 -50.13 35.84
C GLN A 532 -23.02 -49.99 35.65
N TYR A 533 -22.56 -48.87 35.08
CA TYR A 533 -21.14 -48.58 34.93
C TYR A 533 -20.47 -48.31 36.28
N ARG A 534 -21.07 -47.51 37.17
CA ARG A 534 -20.52 -47.26 38.51
C ARG A 534 -20.40 -48.53 39.34
N ALA A 535 -21.35 -49.45 39.22
CA ALA A 535 -21.28 -50.75 39.89
C ALA A 535 -20.16 -51.67 39.38
N LEU A 536 -19.48 -51.32 38.29
CA LEU A 536 -18.33 -52.05 37.74
C LEU A 536 -16.99 -51.38 38.08
N THR A 537 -16.99 -50.10 38.45
CA THR A 537 -15.78 -49.29 38.67
C THR A 537 -15.59 -48.81 40.11
N GLY A 538 -16.64 -48.89 40.92
CA GLY A 538 -16.57 -48.79 42.39
C GLY A 538 -16.51 -50.17 42.99
#